data_AF-A0A3M0K7W6-F1
#
_entry.id   AF-A0A3M0K7W6-F1
#
_cell.length_a   1.000
_cell.length_b   1.000
_cell.length_c   1.000
_cell.angle_alpha   90.00
_cell.angle_beta   90.00
_cell.angle_gamma   90.00
#
_symmetry.space_group_name_H-M   'P 1'
#
loop_
_entity.id
_entity.type
_entity.pdbx_description
1 polymer ?
#
loop_
_entity_poly.entity_id
_entity_poly.type
_entity_poly.pdbx_seq_one_letter_code
_entity_poly.pdbx_strand_id
1 'polypeptide(L)'
;MGADDNGMCSGSEASTDPMSTGNEFLDKALVLHLNNCNRLLLKLGTFGPLRCQEMYALDRLLRESQVLEIVCQLTEERAGAASSAADVVQFSTRKEGVLPLWDLCVEVPNIYTCPVERFLQVLSAQYAAPISEQHSGLADAVCVKLVEDVLNRRLPRRPGSAQSEQVTIFQYWSHFESLGALVLDTYMMELAEEALLAQNLNSDDQDVVLRALKRMPEGRLKKEGLKALSLLLVEGNSKVVSAVSAQLRSLAENPRFRQRALVCFLEQLEDEEVQTRVAGCAALGCLKAKESIEQLVYLCQTDKEPVREAAKQSLMLCGEDGKSAHRRLEETLDSLPRIFAPASMASTAF
;
A
#
# COMPACT_ATOMS: atom_id res chain seq x y z
N MET A 1 -71.60 1.99 6.49
CA MET A 1 -71.35 2.18 5.05
C MET A 1 -71.23 3.69 4.83
N GLY A 2 -70.11 4.30 4.49
CA GLY A 2 -68.71 3.90 4.39
C GLY A 2 -67.88 5.13 4.77
N ALA A 3 -66.69 4.92 5.33
CA ALA A 3 -65.73 5.97 5.63
C ALA A 3 -64.85 6.19 4.40
N ASP A 4 -64.75 7.43 3.91
CA ASP A 4 -63.76 7.82 2.91
C ASP A 4 -62.45 8.13 3.65
N ASP A 5 -61.55 7.15 3.62
CA ASP A 5 -60.18 7.24 4.11
C ASP A 5 -59.29 7.78 2.99
N ASN A 6 -59.08 9.10 2.99
CA ASN A 6 -58.22 9.77 2.02
C ASN A 6 -56.76 9.68 2.50
N GLY A 7 -56.20 8.47 2.41
CA GLY A 7 -54.79 8.20 2.69
C GLY A 7 -53.89 8.77 1.59
N MET A 8 -53.47 10.03 1.74
CA MET A 8 -52.39 10.62 0.95
C MET A 8 -51.09 9.85 1.21
N CYS A 9 -50.69 9.01 0.24
CA CYS A 9 -49.31 8.57 0.09
C CYS A 9 -48.42 9.82 -0.08
N SER A 10 -47.73 10.23 0.99
CA SER A 10 -46.60 11.15 0.89
C SER A 10 -45.46 10.38 0.20
N GLY A 11 -45.49 10.38 -1.13
CA GLY A 11 -44.33 10.02 -1.93
C GLY A 11 -43.22 11.00 -1.57
N SER A 12 -42.07 10.50 -1.13
CA SER A 12 -40.88 11.30 -0.86
C SER A 12 -40.62 12.17 -2.08
N GLU A 13 -40.81 13.49 -1.95
CA GLU A 13 -40.45 14.44 -3.00
C GLU A 13 -38.98 14.19 -3.35
N ALA A 14 -38.71 13.93 -4.63
CA ALA A 14 -37.34 13.89 -5.13
C ALA A 14 -36.72 15.25 -4.84
N SER A 15 -35.61 15.27 -4.09
CA SER A 15 -34.88 16.50 -3.80
C SER A 15 -34.62 17.26 -5.11
N THR A 16 -35.01 18.53 -5.11
CA THR A 16 -34.78 19.47 -6.21
C THR A 16 -33.36 20.05 -6.18
N ASP A 17 -32.51 19.60 -5.25
CA ASP A 17 -31.16 20.09 -5.11
C ASP A 17 -30.28 19.57 -6.26
N PRO A 18 -29.40 20.41 -6.81
CA PRO A 18 -28.49 19.98 -7.85
C PRO A 18 -27.61 18.84 -7.33
N MET A 19 -27.53 17.74 -8.08
CA MET A 19 -26.66 16.59 -7.79
C MET A 19 -25.15 16.89 -8.01
N SER A 20 -24.79 18.17 -8.15
CA SER A 20 -23.47 18.68 -8.48
C SER A 20 -23.03 19.72 -7.46
N THR A 21 -21.73 19.85 -7.22
CA THR A 21 -21.14 20.88 -6.35
C THR A 21 -21.23 22.29 -6.94
N GLY A 22 -21.69 22.44 -8.17
CA GLY A 22 -21.70 23.73 -8.90
C GLY A 22 -20.34 24.11 -9.49
N ASN A 23 -19.32 23.26 -9.33
CA ASN A 23 -18.00 23.41 -9.95
C ASN A 23 -17.61 22.13 -10.69
N GLU A 24 -17.52 22.20 -12.01
CA GLU A 24 -17.26 21.01 -12.85
C GLU A 24 -15.93 20.31 -12.55
N PHE A 25 -14.92 21.03 -12.04
CA PHE A 25 -13.62 20.46 -11.71
C PHE A 25 -13.65 19.73 -10.37
N LEU A 26 -14.40 20.27 -9.41
CA LEU A 26 -14.65 19.62 -8.14
C LEU A 26 -15.53 18.37 -8.33
N ASP A 27 -16.54 18.44 -9.21
CA ASP A 27 -17.38 17.29 -9.56
C ASP A 27 -16.55 16.15 -10.20
N LYS A 28 -15.61 16.48 -11.10
CA LYS A 28 -14.68 15.50 -11.68
C LYS A 28 -13.81 14.83 -10.61
N ALA A 29 -13.28 15.60 -9.66
CA ALA A 29 -12.54 15.05 -8.54
C ALA A 29 -13.41 14.14 -7.67
N LEU A 30 -14.63 14.57 -7.33
CA LEU A 30 -15.59 13.81 -6.54
C LEU A 30 -15.91 12.45 -7.18
N VAL A 31 -16.14 12.40 -8.50
CA VAL A 31 -16.37 11.15 -9.22
C VAL A 31 -15.18 10.19 -9.11
N LEU A 32 -13.94 10.70 -9.15
CA LEU A 32 -12.74 9.86 -8.96
C LEU A 32 -12.71 9.24 -7.55
N HIS A 33 -13.07 10.02 -6.52
CA HIS A 33 -13.13 9.55 -5.13
C HIS A 33 -14.27 8.55 -4.90
N LEU A 34 -15.47 8.80 -5.41
CA LEU A 34 -16.58 7.84 -5.33
C LEU A 34 -16.24 6.51 -6.04
N ASN A 35 -15.56 6.57 -7.18
CA ASN A 35 -15.05 5.38 -7.85
C ASN A 35 -13.98 4.65 -7.00
N ASN A 36 -13.15 5.39 -6.27
CA ASN A 36 -12.20 4.78 -5.33
C ASN A 36 -12.92 4.10 -4.17
N CYS A 37 -13.92 4.75 -3.56
CA CYS A 37 -14.78 4.15 -2.54
C CYS A 37 -15.40 2.84 -3.02
N ASN A 38 -15.99 2.82 -4.21
CA ASN A 38 -16.55 1.60 -4.80
C ASN A 38 -15.51 0.48 -4.91
N ARG A 39 -14.29 0.77 -5.37
CA ARG A 39 -13.20 -0.22 -5.44
C ARG A 39 -12.74 -0.71 -4.06
N LEU A 40 -12.72 0.16 -3.05
CA LEU A 40 -12.35 -0.21 -1.68
C LEU A 40 -13.44 -1.06 -1.03
N LEU A 41 -14.72 -0.74 -1.24
CA LEU A 41 -15.84 -1.54 -0.74
C LEU A 41 -15.82 -2.98 -1.28
N LEU A 42 -15.37 -3.20 -2.52
CA LEU A 42 -15.19 -4.54 -3.09
C LEU A 42 -14.09 -5.37 -2.41
N LYS A 43 -13.21 -4.75 -1.62
CA LYS A 43 -12.19 -5.43 -0.81
C LYS A 43 -12.70 -5.80 0.59
N LEU A 44 -13.92 -5.42 0.93
CA LEU A 44 -14.53 -5.86 2.18
C LEU A 44 -15.05 -7.29 2.00
N GLY A 45 -14.74 -8.16 2.96
CA GLY A 45 -15.11 -9.59 2.88
C GLY A 45 -14.07 -10.49 2.21
N THR A 46 -12.95 -9.96 1.72
CA THR A 46 -11.79 -10.78 1.33
C THR A 46 -10.96 -11.08 2.57
N PHE A 47 -10.92 -12.35 2.98
CA PHE A 47 -10.25 -12.75 4.22
C PHE A 47 -8.98 -13.56 3.92
N GLY A 48 -7.84 -13.03 4.37
CA GLY A 48 -6.61 -13.78 4.55
C GLY A 48 -6.29 -13.99 6.05
N PRO A 49 -5.15 -14.61 6.39
CA PRO A 49 -4.75 -14.87 7.78
C PRO A 49 -4.72 -13.62 8.68
N LEU A 50 -4.56 -12.44 8.10
CA LEU A 50 -4.44 -11.17 8.80
C LEU A 50 -5.60 -10.22 8.52
N ARG A 51 -6.40 -10.48 7.47
CA ARG A 51 -7.41 -9.54 6.96
C ARG A 51 -6.78 -8.18 6.63
N CYS A 52 -5.51 -8.15 6.23
CA CYS A 52 -4.78 -6.92 5.94
C CYS A 52 -5.46 -6.15 4.80
N GLN A 53 -5.90 -6.84 3.75
CA GLN A 53 -6.58 -6.20 2.62
C GLN A 53 -7.85 -5.46 3.05
N GLU A 54 -8.66 -6.07 3.91
CA GLU A 54 -9.87 -5.47 4.47
C GLU A 54 -9.54 -4.30 5.40
N MET A 55 -8.57 -4.46 6.30
CA MET A 55 -8.12 -3.40 7.20
C MET A 55 -7.62 -2.16 6.42
N TYR A 56 -6.82 -2.35 5.38
CA TYR A 56 -6.37 -1.26 4.51
C TYR A 56 -7.52 -0.64 3.72
N ALA A 57 -8.50 -1.43 3.28
CA ALA A 57 -9.68 -0.90 2.62
C ALA A 57 -10.50 -0.01 3.56
N LEU A 58 -10.70 -0.44 4.81
CA LEU A 58 -11.39 0.33 5.84
C LEU A 58 -10.65 1.61 6.22
N ASP A 59 -9.34 1.53 6.47
CA ASP A 59 -8.51 2.70 6.75
C ASP A 59 -8.56 3.72 5.59
N ARG A 60 -8.52 3.25 4.35
CA ARG A 60 -8.65 4.13 3.17
C ARG A 60 -10.06 4.70 3.03
N LEU A 61 -11.11 3.94 3.31
CA LEU A 61 -12.49 4.45 3.32
C LEU A 61 -12.67 5.56 4.37
N LEU A 62 -12.01 5.45 5.53
CA LEU A 62 -12.00 6.51 6.53
C LEU A 62 -11.29 7.78 6.03
N ARG A 63 -10.24 7.64 5.22
CA ARG A 63 -9.62 8.82 4.57
C ARG A 63 -10.53 9.40 3.50
N GLU A 64 -11.21 8.56 2.72
CA GLU A 64 -12.19 9.02 1.73
C GLU A 64 -13.36 9.77 2.38
N SER A 65 -13.82 9.36 3.57
CA SER A 65 -14.87 10.12 4.27
C SER A 65 -14.41 11.53 4.64
N GLN A 66 -13.15 11.70 5.07
CA GLN A 66 -12.58 13.02 5.33
C GLN A 66 -12.51 13.87 4.04
N VAL A 67 -12.17 13.25 2.90
CA VAL A 67 -12.19 13.94 1.61
C VAL A 67 -13.59 14.42 1.26
N LEU A 68 -14.61 13.57 1.44
CA LEU A 68 -16.00 13.93 1.17
C LEU A 68 -16.48 15.07 2.09
N GLU A 69 -16.07 15.07 3.36
CA GLU A 69 -16.35 16.19 4.29
C GLU A 69 -15.74 17.52 3.79
N ILE A 70 -14.49 17.48 3.31
CA ILE A 70 -13.84 18.67 2.72
C ILE A 70 -14.61 19.13 1.48
N VAL A 71 -15.01 18.21 0.60
CA VAL A 71 -15.79 18.55 -0.61
C VAL A 71 -17.13 19.21 -0.25
N CYS A 72 -17.82 18.72 0.79
CA CYS A 72 -19.05 19.35 1.29
C CYS A 72 -18.78 20.77 1.78
N GLN A 73 -17.74 20.98 2.61
CA GLN A 73 -17.37 22.32 3.10
C GLN A 73 -17.04 23.28 1.96
N LEU A 74 -16.32 22.84 0.93
CA LEU A 74 -16.01 23.67 -0.23
C LEU A 74 -17.25 24.06 -1.04
N THR A 75 -18.25 23.18 -1.08
CA THR A 75 -19.53 23.43 -1.75
C THR A 75 -20.36 24.47 -0.99
N GLU A 76 -20.37 24.41 0.35
CA GLU A 76 -21.10 25.33 1.22
C GLU A 76 -20.42 26.71 1.35
N GLU A 77 -19.11 26.73 1.58
CA GLU A 77 -18.37 27.94 1.97
C GLU A 77 -17.70 28.66 0.79
N ARG A 78 -17.35 27.94 -0.29
CA ARG A 78 -16.39 28.44 -1.29
C ARG A 78 -16.84 28.32 -2.74
N ALA A 79 -18.14 28.17 -3.03
CA ALA A 79 -18.79 28.06 -4.35
C ALA A 79 -18.01 28.61 -5.58
N GLY A 80 -16.92 27.94 -5.99
CA GLY A 80 -16.06 28.33 -7.12
C GLY A 80 -14.95 29.38 -6.87
N ALA A 81 -14.65 29.77 -5.63
CA ALA A 81 -13.69 30.84 -5.31
C ALA A 81 -12.25 30.37 -5.03
N ALA A 82 -12.01 29.07 -4.88
CA ALA A 82 -10.68 28.55 -4.60
C ALA A 82 -9.74 28.78 -5.80
N SER A 83 -8.55 29.33 -5.53
CA SER A 83 -7.59 29.73 -6.56
C SER A 83 -6.23 29.04 -6.43
N SER A 84 -6.00 28.35 -5.32
CA SER A 84 -4.76 27.64 -5.00
C SER A 84 -5.04 26.37 -4.18
N ALA A 85 -4.05 25.49 -4.08
CA ALA A 85 -4.16 24.27 -3.26
C ALA A 85 -4.42 24.58 -1.77
N ALA A 86 -3.85 25.68 -1.27
CA ALA A 86 -4.06 26.14 0.11
C ALA A 86 -5.49 26.63 0.36
N ASP A 87 -6.24 26.97 -0.70
CA ASP A 87 -7.67 27.28 -0.62
C ASP A 87 -8.54 26.01 -0.61
N VAL A 88 -7.98 24.82 -0.76
CA VAL A 88 -8.75 23.57 -0.83
C VAL A 88 -8.48 22.70 0.39
N VAL A 89 -7.22 22.55 0.79
CA VAL A 89 -6.80 21.64 1.85
C VAL A 89 -5.80 22.30 2.80
N GLN A 90 -5.76 21.81 4.04
CA GLN A 90 -4.79 22.23 5.05
C GLN A 90 -4.18 20.98 5.71
N PHE A 91 -2.88 21.05 6.01
CA PHE A 91 -2.19 19.96 6.72
C PHE A 91 -2.23 20.19 8.23
N SER A 92 -2.34 19.12 9.01
CA SER A 92 -2.27 19.20 10.48
C SER A 92 -0.86 19.50 11.01
N THR A 93 0.16 19.22 10.19
CA THR A 93 1.57 19.44 10.51
C THR A 93 2.26 20.19 9.37
N ARG A 94 3.43 20.78 9.64
CA ARG A 94 4.17 21.56 8.63
C ARG A 94 4.60 20.68 7.45
N LYS A 95 4.15 21.03 6.22
CA LYS A 95 4.53 20.40 4.95
C LYS A 95 5.11 21.43 3.98
N GLU A 96 6.40 21.68 4.07
CA GLU A 96 7.05 22.71 3.25
C GLU A 96 7.25 22.23 1.81
N GLY A 97 6.91 23.09 0.84
CA GLY A 97 7.02 22.80 -0.60
C GLY A 97 5.91 21.92 -1.18
N VAL A 98 5.10 21.27 -0.34
CA VAL A 98 4.07 20.31 -0.79
C VAL A 98 2.94 20.98 -1.59
N LEU A 99 2.23 21.96 -1.03
CA LEU A 99 1.16 22.67 -1.77
C LEU A 99 1.68 23.49 -2.97
N PRO A 100 2.81 24.24 -2.85
CA PRO A 100 3.36 24.94 -4.00
C PRO A 100 3.72 24.03 -5.19
N LEU A 101 4.22 22.81 -4.94
CA LEU A 101 4.45 21.85 -6.01
C LEU A 101 3.14 21.49 -6.73
N TRP A 102 2.04 21.27 -5.97
CA TRP A 102 0.74 20.99 -6.57
C TRP A 102 0.26 22.14 -7.45
N ASP A 103 0.42 23.39 -7.00
CA ASP A 103 0.02 24.57 -7.77
C ASP A 103 0.78 24.69 -9.10
N LEU A 104 2.02 24.16 -9.21
CA LEU A 104 2.75 24.07 -10.48
C LEU A 104 2.19 22.99 -11.44
N CYS A 105 1.47 22.01 -10.91
CA CYS A 105 0.95 20.86 -11.66
C CYS A 105 -0.40 21.17 -12.33
N VAL A 106 -1.11 22.18 -11.86
CA VAL A 106 -2.49 22.49 -12.24
C VAL A 106 -2.58 23.86 -12.91
N GLU A 107 -3.67 24.09 -13.65
CA GLU A 107 -3.92 25.36 -14.34
C GLU A 107 -5.35 25.82 -14.06
N VAL A 108 -5.48 27.07 -13.57
CA VAL A 108 -6.78 27.70 -13.29
C VAL A 108 -7.64 27.71 -14.57
N PRO A 109 -8.93 27.34 -14.50
CA PRO A 109 -9.74 27.15 -13.28
C PRO A 109 -9.68 25.77 -12.61
N ASN A 110 -8.96 24.79 -13.17
CA ASN A 110 -8.86 23.45 -12.58
C ASN A 110 -7.72 23.38 -11.56
N ILE A 111 -8.04 23.36 -10.27
CA ILE A 111 -7.06 23.17 -9.19
C ILE A 111 -7.17 21.81 -8.48
N TYR A 112 -8.18 21.01 -8.83
CA TYR A 112 -8.54 19.79 -8.09
C TYR A 112 -7.96 18.53 -8.69
N THR A 113 -7.63 18.54 -9.99
CA THR A 113 -7.16 17.36 -10.73
C THR A 113 -5.97 17.69 -11.62
N CYS A 114 -5.05 16.74 -11.75
CA CYS A 114 -3.87 16.82 -12.61
C CYS A 114 -3.67 15.49 -13.34
N PRO A 115 -3.45 15.49 -14.67
CA PRO A 115 -3.02 14.28 -15.38
C PRO A 115 -1.68 13.78 -14.85
N VAL A 116 -1.54 12.46 -14.65
CA VAL A 116 -0.30 11.83 -14.16
C VAL A 116 0.90 12.22 -15.01
N GLU A 117 0.75 12.32 -16.33
CA GLU A 117 1.83 12.71 -17.24
C GLU A 117 2.34 14.13 -16.95
N ARG A 118 1.42 15.07 -16.67
CA ARG A 118 1.77 16.45 -16.30
C ARG A 118 2.44 16.47 -14.94
N PHE A 119 1.94 15.71 -13.97
CA PHE A 119 2.54 15.63 -12.65
C PHE A 119 3.98 15.11 -12.71
N LEU A 120 4.22 14.03 -13.46
CA LEU A 120 5.56 13.49 -13.69
C LEU A 120 6.49 14.49 -14.40
N GLN A 121 6.00 15.26 -15.37
CA GLN A 121 6.79 16.31 -16.03
C GLN A 121 7.23 17.38 -15.04
N VAL A 122 6.34 17.84 -14.15
CA VAL A 122 6.68 18.84 -13.13
C VAL A 122 7.67 18.28 -12.12
N LEU A 123 7.46 17.05 -11.63
CA LEU A 123 8.41 16.37 -10.74
C LEU A 123 9.80 16.23 -11.38
N SER A 124 9.86 15.80 -12.65
CA SER A 124 11.11 15.67 -13.38
C SER A 124 11.80 17.03 -13.55
N ALA A 125 11.05 18.08 -13.91
CA ALA A 125 11.61 19.42 -14.05
C ALA A 125 12.21 19.96 -12.73
N GLN A 126 11.61 19.64 -11.58
CA GLN A 126 12.10 20.09 -10.28
C GLN A 126 13.25 19.24 -9.72
N TYR A 127 13.16 17.92 -9.86
CA TYR A 127 14.01 16.99 -9.09
C TYR A 127 14.97 16.15 -9.93
N ALA A 128 14.86 16.13 -11.27
CA ALA A 128 15.72 15.25 -12.08
C ALA A 128 17.20 15.60 -11.96
N ALA A 129 17.57 16.88 -12.01
CA ALA A 129 18.96 17.32 -11.88
C ALA A 129 19.51 17.05 -10.45
N PRO A 130 18.87 17.51 -9.36
CA PRO A 130 19.34 17.24 -8.00
C PRO A 130 19.49 15.75 -7.67
N ILE A 131 18.53 14.92 -8.10
CA ILE A 131 18.61 13.47 -7.89
C ILE A 131 19.77 12.88 -8.71
N SER A 132 19.92 13.27 -9.97
CA SER A 132 20.94 12.70 -10.86
C SER A 132 22.37 13.06 -10.44
N GLU A 133 22.57 14.21 -9.79
CA GLU A 133 23.87 14.60 -9.23
C GLU A 133 24.36 13.63 -8.15
N GLN A 134 23.45 13.09 -7.34
CA GLN A 134 23.79 12.15 -6.26
C GLN A 134 23.62 10.68 -6.67
N HIS A 135 22.62 10.42 -7.51
CA HIS A 135 22.15 9.08 -7.87
C HIS A 135 21.76 9.02 -9.35
N SER A 136 22.77 8.85 -10.21
CA SER A 136 22.58 8.79 -11.67
C SER A 136 21.55 7.73 -12.08
N GLY A 137 20.57 8.13 -12.89
CA GLY A 137 19.57 7.21 -13.47
C GLY A 137 18.37 6.88 -12.58
N LEU A 138 18.23 7.50 -11.40
CA LEU A 138 17.08 7.27 -10.50
C LEU A 138 15.92 8.25 -10.65
N ALA A 139 16.15 9.42 -11.26
CA ALA A 139 15.17 10.52 -11.29
C ALA A 139 13.76 10.06 -11.69
N ASP A 140 13.63 9.37 -12.83
CA ASP A 140 12.34 8.92 -13.33
C ASP A 140 11.68 7.89 -12.41
N ALA A 141 12.47 6.94 -11.88
CA ALA A 141 11.97 5.92 -10.96
C ALA A 141 11.45 6.53 -9.65
N VAL A 142 12.12 7.56 -9.15
CA VAL A 142 11.72 8.28 -7.93
C VAL A 142 10.44 9.09 -8.18
N CYS A 143 10.34 9.78 -9.31
CA CYS A 143 9.13 10.51 -9.69
C CYS A 143 7.93 9.56 -9.82
N VAL A 144 8.12 8.42 -10.51
CA VAL A 144 7.09 7.38 -10.63
C VAL A 144 6.69 6.84 -9.26
N LYS A 145 7.66 6.53 -8.40
CA LYS A 145 7.39 6.03 -7.05
C LYS A 145 6.52 7.00 -6.24
N LEU A 146 6.80 8.31 -6.28
CA LEU A 146 5.96 9.29 -5.59
C LEU A 146 4.52 9.24 -6.11
N VAL A 147 4.32 9.20 -7.42
CA VAL A 147 2.96 9.13 -7.99
C VAL A 147 2.25 7.85 -7.59
N GLU A 148 2.94 6.71 -7.60
CA GLU A 148 2.40 5.42 -7.17
C GLU A 148 2.03 5.40 -5.67
N ASP A 149 2.84 6.04 -4.84
CA ASP A 149 2.58 6.19 -3.40
C ASP A 149 1.35 7.09 -3.17
N VAL A 150 1.24 8.22 -3.88
CA VAL A 150 0.07 9.12 -3.82
C VAL A 150 -1.21 8.41 -4.27
N LEU A 151 -1.15 7.66 -5.36
CA LEU A 151 -2.29 6.91 -5.89
C LEU A 151 -2.55 5.59 -5.13
N ASN A 152 -1.64 5.19 -4.23
CA ASN A 152 -1.66 3.92 -3.52
C ASN A 152 -1.82 2.69 -4.44
N ARG A 153 -1.20 2.74 -5.63
CA ARG A 153 -1.21 1.67 -6.64
C ARG A 153 -0.05 1.86 -7.63
N ARG A 154 0.36 0.77 -8.28
CA ARG A 154 1.34 0.83 -9.38
C ARG A 154 0.75 1.46 -10.62
N LEU A 155 1.55 2.24 -11.34
CA LEU A 155 1.19 2.78 -12.64
C LEU A 155 1.26 1.67 -13.71
N PRO A 156 0.38 1.67 -14.71
CA PRO A 156 0.45 0.71 -15.80
C PRO A 156 1.73 0.91 -16.62
N ARG A 157 2.47 -0.19 -16.86
CA ARG A 157 3.72 -0.17 -17.65
C ARG A 157 3.53 0.26 -19.12
N ARG A 158 2.30 0.26 -19.61
CA ARG A 158 1.94 0.70 -20.97
C ARG A 158 0.77 1.68 -20.86
N PRO A 159 0.85 2.87 -21.50
CA PRO A 159 -0.28 3.77 -21.57
C PRO A 159 -1.41 3.09 -22.36
N GLY A 160 -2.52 2.80 -21.68
CA GLY A 160 -3.73 2.33 -22.33
C GLY A 160 -4.47 3.48 -23.00
N SER A 161 -5.13 3.22 -24.13
CA SER A 161 -6.00 4.21 -24.79
C SER A 161 -7.39 4.19 -24.15
N ALA A 162 -7.72 5.19 -23.32
CA ALA A 162 -9.09 5.75 -23.22
C ALA A 162 -9.24 6.91 -22.21
N GLN A 163 -8.42 7.04 -21.16
CA GLN A 163 -8.43 8.17 -20.22
C GLN A 163 -7.04 8.30 -19.59
N SER A 164 -6.44 9.50 -19.59
CA SER A 164 -5.20 9.76 -18.85
C SER A 164 -5.49 9.59 -17.36
N GLU A 165 -4.64 8.82 -16.66
CA GLU A 165 -4.76 8.67 -15.22
C GLU A 165 -4.69 10.06 -14.56
N GLN A 166 -5.59 10.32 -13.62
CA GLN A 166 -5.66 11.59 -12.92
C GLN A 166 -5.23 11.40 -11.47
N VAL A 167 -4.52 12.39 -10.95
CA VAL A 167 -4.28 12.57 -9.51
C VAL A 167 -5.19 13.70 -9.03
N THR A 168 -5.80 13.55 -7.86
CA THR A 168 -6.55 14.63 -7.22
C THR A 168 -5.73 15.32 -6.14
N ILE A 169 -6.06 16.59 -5.87
CA ILE A 169 -5.46 17.34 -4.75
C ILE A 169 -5.69 16.63 -3.41
N PHE A 170 -6.81 15.92 -3.28
CA PHE A 170 -7.17 15.19 -2.07
C PHE A 170 -6.35 13.89 -1.91
N GLN A 171 -6.03 13.18 -3.00
CA GLN A 171 -5.11 12.04 -2.96
C GLN A 171 -3.69 12.50 -2.58
N TYR A 172 -3.24 13.59 -3.19
CA TYR A 172 -1.96 14.22 -2.88
C TYR A 172 -1.89 14.66 -1.41
N TRP A 173 -2.92 15.35 -0.93
CA TRP A 173 -3.05 15.75 0.47
C TRP A 173 -3.09 14.53 1.40
N SER A 174 -3.92 13.52 1.13
CA SER A 174 -4.06 12.33 2.00
C SER A 174 -2.73 11.58 2.17
N HIS A 175 -1.93 11.48 1.10
CA HIS A 175 -0.58 10.90 1.16
C HIS A 175 0.31 11.70 2.12
N PHE A 176 0.47 13.00 1.88
CA PHE A 176 1.38 13.83 2.68
C PHE A 176 0.87 14.05 4.11
N GLU A 177 -0.43 14.13 4.34
CA GLU A 177 -1.04 14.26 5.67
C GLU A 177 -0.71 13.07 6.56
N SER A 178 -0.62 11.86 6.00
CA SER A 178 -0.25 10.66 6.75
C SER A 178 1.21 10.61 7.23
N LEU A 179 2.05 11.51 6.72
CA LEU A 179 3.45 11.65 7.11
C LEU A 179 3.61 12.61 8.30
N GLY A 180 4.76 12.60 8.95
CA GLY A 180 5.12 13.63 9.93
C GLY A 180 5.43 14.98 9.26
N ALA A 181 5.86 15.98 10.05
CA ALA A 181 6.36 17.23 9.50
C ALA A 181 7.55 16.98 8.56
N LEU A 182 7.57 17.62 7.39
CA LEU A 182 8.59 17.39 6.37
C LEU A 182 8.84 18.61 5.49
N VAL A 183 9.99 18.56 4.81
CA VAL A 183 10.36 19.42 3.68
C VAL A 183 10.40 18.55 2.44
N LEU A 184 9.69 18.95 1.38
CA LEU A 184 9.51 18.14 0.19
C LEU A 184 10.84 17.77 -0.48
N ASP A 185 11.79 18.71 -0.58
CA ASP A 185 13.11 18.46 -1.18
C ASP A 185 13.86 17.34 -0.44
N THR A 186 13.88 17.39 0.89
CA THR A 186 14.49 16.35 1.73
C THR A 186 13.79 15.02 1.53
N TYR A 187 12.45 15.02 1.50
CA TYR A 187 11.66 13.82 1.27
C TYR A 187 11.98 13.17 -0.09
N MET A 188 12.14 13.97 -1.15
CA MET A 188 12.50 13.47 -2.49
C MET A 188 13.90 12.84 -2.51
N MET A 189 14.87 13.41 -1.81
CA MET A 189 16.21 12.83 -1.71
C MET A 189 16.21 11.54 -0.87
N GLU A 190 15.45 11.49 0.22
CA GLU A 190 15.26 10.25 1.00
C GLU A 190 14.55 9.16 0.18
N LEU A 191 13.59 9.54 -0.67
CA LEU A 191 12.91 8.64 -1.60
C LEU A 191 13.89 8.07 -2.64
N ALA A 192 14.82 8.89 -3.12
CA ALA A 192 15.89 8.46 -4.02
C ALA A 192 16.88 7.49 -3.36
N GLU A 193 17.29 7.74 -2.11
CA GLU A 193 18.13 6.83 -1.34
C GLU A 193 17.43 5.47 -1.11
N GLU A 194 16.13 5.49 -0.79
CA GLU A 194 15.31 4.27 -0.64
C GLU A 194 15.22 3.49 -1.96
N ALA A 195 14.94 4.19 -3.07
CA ALA A 195 14.87 3.58 -4.40
C ALA A 195 16.20 2.95 -4.81
N LEU A 196 17.33 3.62 -4.54
CA LEU A 196 18.67 3.08 -4.79
C LEU A 196 18.92 1.81 -3.98
N LEU A 197 18.58 1.83 -2.69
CA LEU A 197 18.76 0.66 -1.83
C LEU A 197 17.93 -0.53 -2.35
N ALA A 198 16.66 -0.30 -2.65
CA ALA A 198 15.79 -1.34 -3.21
C ALA A 198 16.32 -1.86 -4.56
N GLN A 199 16.78 -1.00 -5.46
CA GLN A 199 17.38 -1.40 -6.73
C GLN A 199 18.62 -2.27 -6.52
N ASN A 200 19.53 -1.89 -5.63
CA ASN A 200 20.75 -2.64 -5.37
C ASN A 200 20.47 -4.00 -4.70
N LEU A 201 19.45 -4.08 -3.83
CA LEU A 201 19.03 -5.33 -3.21
C LEU A 201 18.34 -6.28 -4.21
N ASN A 202 17.66 -5.75 -5.21
CA ASN A 202 17.04 -6.52 -6.29
C ASN A 202 17.98 -6.77 -7.48
N SER A 203 19.29 -6.53 -7.33
CA SER A 203 20.26 -6.75 -8.41
C SER A 203 20.59 -8.23 -8.56
N ASP A 204 20.72 -8.69 -9.81
CA ASP A 204 21.25 -10.03 -10.12
C ASP A 204 22.75 -10.17 -9.78
N ASP A 205 23.46 -9.04 -9.60
CA ASP A 205 24.87 -9.02 -9.19
C ASP A 205 24.99 -9.15 -7.66
N GLN A 206 25.47 -10.31 -7.22
CA GLN A 206 25.65 -10.64 -5.80
C GLN A 206 26.62 -9.70 -5.08
N ASP A 207 27.63 -9.15 -5.75
CA ASP A 207 28.56 -8.20 -5.14
C ASP A 207 27.92 -6.82 -4.95
N VAL A 208 26.96 -6.44 -5.80
CA VAL A 208 26.11 -5.25 -5.58
C VAL A 208 25.22 -5.47 -4.36
N VAL A 209 24.52 -6.60 -4.29
CA VAL A 209 23.65 -6.95 -3.15
C VAL A 209 24.43 -6.96 -1.83
N LEU A 210 25.57 -7.65 -1.77
CA LEU A 210 26.40 -7.75 -0.56
C LEU A 210 26.96 -6.39 -0.14
N ARG A 211 27.31 -5.50 -1.08
CA ARG A 211 27.72 -4.13 -0.76
C ARG A 211 26.56 -3.31 -0.21
N ALA A 212 25.37 -3.43 -0.77
CA ALA A 212 24.17 -2.77 -0.28
C ALA A 212 23.86 -3.19 1.16
N LEU A 213 23.88 -4.50 1.44
CA LEU A 213 23.66 -5.05 2.78
C LEU A 213 24.66 -4.54 3.83
N LYS A 214 25.93 -4.35 3.45
CA LYS A 214 26.97 -3.83 4.35
C LYS A 214 26.82 -2.34 4.66
N ARG A 215 26.32 -1.55 3.70
CA ARG A 215 26.18 -0.09 3.82
C ARG A 215 24.79 0.35 4.23
N MET A 216 23.95 -0.60 4.60
CA MET A 216 22.53 -0.41 4.87
C MET A 216 22.32 0.32 6.20
N PRO A 217 21.74 1.52 6.21
CA PRO A 217 21.44 2.23 7.45
C PRO A 217 20.05 1.82 7.98
N GLU A 218 19.96 1.63 9.30
CA GLU A 218 18.75 1.10 9.96
C GLU A 218 17.48 1.92 9.66
N GLY A 219 17.63 3.24 9.52
CA GLY A 219 16.52 4.17 9.29
C GLY A 219 15.91 4.12 7.88
N ARG A 220 16.65 3.65 6.86
CA ARG A 220 16.25 3.77 5.44
C ARG A 220 15.53 2.55 4.87
N LEU A 221 15.44 1.46 5.64
CA LEU A 221 14.69 0.26 5.26
C LEU A 221 13.18 0.48 5.48
N LYS A 222 12.49 0.88 4.40
CA LYS A 222 11.03 0.92 4.32
C LYS A 222 10.48 -0.34 3.62
N LYS A 223 9.21 -0.31 3.22
CA LYS A 223 8.46 -1.45 2.68
C LYS A 223 9.17 -2.17 1.53
N GLU A 224 9.60 -1.44 0.51
CA GLU A 224 10.22 -2.05 -0.68
C GLU A 224 11.59 -2.68 -0.37
N GLY A 225 12.41 -2.02 0.45
CA GLY A 225 13.68 -2.58 0.90
C GLY A 225 13.50 -3.83 1.76
N LEU A 226 12.50 -3.83 2.66
CA LEU A 226 12.15 -5.00 3.46
C LEU A 226 11.64 -6.15 2.56
N LYS A 227 10.83 -5.87 1.54
CA LYS A 227 10.40 -6.86 0.54
C LYS A 227 11.60 -7.43 -0.24
N ALA A 228 12.54 -6.61 -0.65
CA ALA A 228 13.77 -7.09 -1.29
C ALA A 228 14.58 -8.01 -0.35
N LEU A 229 14.72 -7.63 0.94
CA LEU A 229 15.41 -8.48 1.92
C LEU A 229 14.72 -9.83 2.12
N SER A 230 13.39 -9.86 2.21
CA SER A 230 12.68 -11.14 2.39
C SER A 230 12.82 -12.04 1.17
N LEU A 231 12.76 -11.49 -0.05
CA LEU A 231 12.98 -12.25 -1.29
C LEU A 231 14.40 -12.84 -1.33
N LEU A 232 15.42 -12.07 -0.93
CA LEU A 232 16.80 -12.55 -0.87
C LEU A 232 17.02 -13.70 0.15
N LEU A 233 16.13 -13.91 1.13
CA LEU A 233 16.19 -15.08 2.03
C LEU A 233 15.83 -16.39 1.31
N VAL A 234 15.11 -16.30 0.19
CA VAL A 234 14.58 -17.45 -0.55
C VAL A 234 15.32 -17.64 -1.87
N GLU A 235 15.60 -16.54 -2.56
CA GLU A 235 16.20 -16.54 -3.91
C GLU A 235 17.72 -16.33 -3.88
N GLY A 236 18.25 -15.81 -2.78
CA GLY A 236 19.68 -15.58 -2.61
C GLY A 236 20.48 -16.89 -2.54
N ASN A 237 21.76 -16.82 -2.93
CA ASN A 237 22.68 -17.91 -2.64
C ASN A 237 22.98 -18.01 -1.13
N SER A 238 23.68 -19.08 -0.72
CA SER A 238 23.99 -19.30 0.70
C SER A 238 24.73 -18.15 1.39
N LYS A 239 25.61 -17.43 0.68
CA LYS A 239 26.31 -16.26 1.22
C LYS A 239 25.36 -15.07 1.45
N VAL A 240 24.51 -14.78 0.47
CA VAL A 240 23.52 -13.71 0.52
C VAL A 240 22.48 -14.00 1.61
N VAL A 241 21.90 -15.21 1.62
CA VAL A 241 20.93 -15.63 2.64
C VAL A 241 21.53 -15.51 4.04
N SER A 242 22.79 -15.93 4.23
CA SER A 242 23.46 -15.79 5.52
C SER A 242 23.69 -14.33 5.92
N ALA A 243 24.05 -13.47 4.96
CA ALA A 243 24.26 -12.04 5.21
C ALA A 243 22.95 -11.33 5.55
N VAL A 244 21.89 -11.57 4.79
CA VAL A 244 20.54 -11.01 5.04
C VAL A 244 20.01 -11.48 6.40
N SER A 245 20.13 -12.78 6.71
CA SER A 245 19.68 -13.33 8.00
C SER A 245 20.43 -12.73 9.18
N ALA A 246 21.74 -12.49 9.04
CA ALA A 246 22.54 -11.82 10.07
C ALA A 246 22.08 -10.36 10.25
N GLN A 247 21.91 -9.62 9.15
CA GLN A 247 21.51 -8.23 9.20
C GLN A 247 20.09 -8.04 9.75
N LEU A 248 19.12 -8.84 9.32
CA LEU A 248 17.75 -8.75 9.85
C LEU A 248 17.71 -9.02 11.35
N ARG A 249 18.48 -10.00 11.85
CA ARG A 249 18.55 -10.27 13.30
C ARG A 249 19.20 -9.13 14.08
N SER A 250 20.29 -8.57 13.57
CA SER A 250 20.96 -7.42 14.20
C SER A 250 20.06 -6.20 14.23
N LEU A 251 19.42 -5.84 13.11
CA LEU A 251 18.49 -4.71 13.05
C LEU A 251 17.26 -4.92 13.95
N ALA A 252 16.80 -6.16 14.10
CA ALA A 252 15.67 -6.51 14.96
C ALA A 252 15.96 -6.39 16.46
N GLU A 253 17.22 -6.13 16.87
CA GLU A 253 17.54 -5.74 18.25
C GLU A 253 16.95 -4.36 18.59
N ASN A 254 16.73 -3.51 17.58
CA ASN A 254 16.01 -2.25 17.72
C ASN A 254 14.49 -2.50 17.69
N PRO A 255 13.74 -2.24 18.79
CA PRO A 255 12.31 -2.55 18.86
C PRO A 255 11.46 -1.83 17.81
N ARG A 256 11.82 -0.58 17.47
CA ARG A 256 11.08 0.20 16.45
C ARG A 256 11.26 -0.40 15.07
N PHE A 257 12.49 -0.82 14.75
CA PHE A 257 12.76 -1.52 13.50
C PHE A 257 12.02 -2.87 13.46
N ARG A 258 12.13 -3.67 14.53
CA ARG A 258 11.46 -4.98 14.62
C ARG A 258 9.97 -4.86 14.40
N GLN A 259 9.29 -3.91 15.05
CA GLN A 259 7.86 -3.69 14.89
C GLN A 259 7.50 -3.35 13.43
N ARG A 260 8.25 -2.44 12.80
CA ARG A 260 8.05 -2.07 11.39
C ARG A 260 8.28 -3.25 10.45
N ALA A 261 9.34 -4.02 10.67
CA ALA A 261 9.66 -5.21 9.88
C ALA A 261 8.61 -6.30 10.04
N LEU A 262 8.14 -6.54 11.27
CA LEU A 262 7.06 -7.48 11.57
C LEU A 262 5.80 -7.14 10.79
N VAL A 263 5.34 -5.89 10.85
CA VAL A 263 4.15 -5.45 10.09
C VAL A 263 4.37 -5.67 8.59
N CYS A 264 5.52 -5.27 8.05
CA CYS A 264 5.83 -5.45 6.63
C CYS A 264 5.86 -6.92 6.19
N PHE A 265 6.40 -7.83 7.00
CA PHE A 265 6.47 -9.26 6.64
C PHE A 265 5.15 -10.00 6.87
N LEU A 266 4.35 -9.56 7.85
CA LEU A 266 2.97 -10.02 8.00
C LEU A 266 2.14 -9.63 6.75
N GLU A 267 2.24 -8.38 6.27
CA GLU A 267 1.57 -7.96 5.03
C GLU A 267 1.91 -8.86 3.83
N GLN A 268 3.16 -9.32 3.73
CA GLN A 268 3.59 -10.21 2.64
C GLN A 268 2.90 -11.57 2.65
N LEU A 269 2.32 -12.01 3.77
CA LEU A 269 1.57 -13.27 3.85
C LEU A 269 0.24 -13.23 3.07
N GLU A 270 -0.22 -12.05 2.66
CA GLU A 270 -1.42 -11.85 1.85
C GLU A 270 -1.09 -11.27 0.46
N ASP A 271 0.18 -11.31 0.04
CA ASP A 271 0.58 -10.90 -1.31
C ASP A 271 0.05 -11.89 -2.36
N GLU A 272 -0.33 -11.39 -3.53
CA GLU A 272 -0.83 -12.19 -4.65
C GLU A 272 0.22 -13.21 -5.13
N GLU A 273 1.50 -12.83 -5.07
CA GLU A 273 2.62 -13.64 -5.52
C GLU A 273 3.02 -14.69 -4.47
N VAL A 274 3.01 -15.96 -4.87
CA VAL A 274 3.41 -17.10 -4.03
C VAL A 274 4.82 -16.91 -3.47
N GLN A 275 5.76 -16.41 -4.29
CA GLN A 275 7.14 -16.17 -3.86
C GLN A 275 7.23 -15.11 -2.77
N THR A 276 6.45 -14.02 -2.87
CA THR A 276 6.41 -12.99 -1.83
C THR A 276 5.86 -13.57 -0.51
N ARG A 277 4.84 -14.44 -0.56
CA ARG A 277 4.34 -15.11 0.65
C ARG A 277 5.37 -16.04 1.29
N VAL A 278 6.08 -16.84 0.48
CA VAL A 278 7.20 -17.69 0.96
C VAL A 278 8.28 -16.86 1.63
N ALA A 279 8.67 -15.74 1.00
CA ALA A 279 9.63 -14.78 1.55
C ALA A 279 9.15 -14.17 2.87
N GLY A 280 7.87 -13.79 2.97
CA GLY A 280 7.26 -13.30 4.19
C GLY A 280 7.37 -14.31 5.35
N CYS A 281 7.03 -15.58 5.09
CA CYS A 281 7.23 -16.66 6.07
C CYS A 281 8.70 -16.73 6.53
N ALA A 282 9.63 -16.86 5.58
CA ALA A 282 11.06 -16.99 5.88
C ALA A 282 11.59 -15.82 6.71
N ALA A 283 11.17 -14.58 6.40
CA ALA A 283 11.54 -13.39 7.12
C ALA A 283 10.99 -13.38 8.57
N LEU A 284 9.74 -13.79 8.78
CA LEU A 284 9.14 -13.94 10.11
C LEU A 284 9.87 -14.99 10.95
N GLY A 285 10.25 -16.12 10.34
CA GLY A 285 11.09 -17.14 10.95
C GLY A 285 12.47 -16.59 11.35
N CYS A 286 13.09 -15.79 10.48
CA CYS A 286 14.37 -15.12 10.76
C CYS A 286 14.25 -14.13 11.94
N LEU A 287 13.13 -13.42 12.05
CA LEU A 287 12.82 -12.55 13.19
C LEU A 287 12.43 -13.34 14.45
N LYS A 288 12.16 -14.65 14.36
CA LYS A 288 11.56 -15.45 15.43
C LYS A 288 10.29 -14.79 15.98
N ALA A 289 9.43 -14.33 15.07
CA ALA A 289 8.19 -13.63 15.42
C ALA A 289 7.18 -14.60 16.04
N LYS A 290 7.01 -14.56 17.36
CA LYS A 290 5.97 -15.36 18.04
C LYS A 290 4.59 -14.78 17.78
N GLU A 291 4.55 -13.48 17.55
CA GLU A 291 3.37 -12.69 17.19
C GLU A 291 2.72 -13.16 15.87
N SER A 292 3.44 -13.91 15.03
CA SER A 292 2.96 -14.41 13.74
C SER A 292 2.54 -15.89 13.75
N ILE A 293 2.57 -16.58 14.91
CA ILE A 293 2.33 -18.03 14.97
C ILE A 293 0.95 -18.40 14.41
N GLU A 294 -0.10 -17.65 14.77
CA GLU A 294 -1.47 -17.95 14.32
C GLU A 294 -1.60 -17.83 12.79
N GLN A 295 -0.99 -16.80 12.20
CA GLN A 295 -0.98 -16.58 10.76
C GLN A 295 -0.21 -17.67 10.03
N LEU A 296 0.94 -18.09 10.57
CA LEU A 296 1.74 -19.18 10.00
C LEU A 296 0.97 -20.51 10.07
N VAL A 297 0.25 -20.79 11.17
CA VAL A 297 -0.60 -21.99 11.28
C VAL A 297 -1.73 -21.96 10.25
N TYR A 298 -2.40 -20.81 10.06
CA TYR A 298 -3.42 -20.65 9.04
C TYR A 298 -2.86 -20.98 7.63
N LEU A 299 -1.71 -20.40 7.28
CA LEU A 299 -1.09 -20.65 5.97
C LEU A 299 -0.71 -22.12 5.75
N CYS A 300 -0.27 -22.83 6.80
CA CYS A 300 0.01 -24.26 6.70
C CYS A 300 -1.22 -25.09 6.27
N GLN A 301 -2.43 -24.60 6.54
CA GLN A 301 -3.70 -25.28 6.25
C GLN A 301 -4.30 -24.85 4.91
N THR A 302 -4.18 -23.57 4.55
CA THR A 302 -5.01 -22.95 3.50
C THR A 302 -4.25 -22.60 2.22
N ASP A 303 -2.93 -22.34 2.28
CA ASP A 303 -2.17 -21.83 1.13
C ASP A 303 -1.68 -22.94 0.19
N LYS A 304 -0.84 -22.63 -0.81
CA LYS A 304 -0.18 -23.57 -1.73
C LYS A 304 1.04 -24.22 -1.07
N GLU A 305 1.42 -25.40 -1.56
CA GLU A 305 2.48 -26.22 -0.96
C GLU A 305 3.80 -25.48 -0.65
N PRO A 306 4.35 -24.62 -1.54
CA PRO A 306 5.57 -23.89 -1.23
C PRO A 306 5.43 -22.97 -0.01
N VAL A 307 4.28 -22.32 0.14
CA VAL A 307 3.98 -21.42 1.27
C VAL A 307 3.74 -22.22 2.55
N ARG A 308 3.05 -23.37 2.45
CA ARG A 308 2.85 -24.28 3.59
C ARG A 308 4.17 -24.75 4.16
N GLU A 309 5.10 -25.17 3.30
CA GLU A 309 6.41 -25.64 3.75
C GLU A 309 7.23 -24.52 4.39
N ALA A 310 7.25 -23.33 3.78
CA ALA A 310 7.90 -22.17 4.36
C ALA A 310 7.30 -21.77 5.72
N ALA A 311 5.98 -21.85 5.87
CA ALA A 311 5.29 -21.56 7.13
C ALA A 311 5.64 -22.58 8.22
N LYS A 312 5.67 -23.89 7.90
CA LYS A 312 6.12 -24.95 8.82
C LYS A 312 7.56 -24.72 9.30
N GLN A 313 8.48 -24.46 8.37
CA GLN A 313 9.88 -24.16 8.71
C GLN A 313 10.00 -22.93 9.61
N SER A 314 9.20 -21.90 9.35
CA SER A 314 9.18 -20.67 10.15
C SER A 314 8.64 -20.90 11.55
N LEU A 315 7.60 -21.74 11.72
CA LEU A 315 7.09 -22.14 13.04
C LEU A 315 8.18 -22.82 13.89
N MET A 316 9.03 -23.64 13.27
CA MET A 316 10.14 -24.30 13.98
C MET A 316 11.19 -23.30 14.51
N LEU A 317 11.30 -22.12 13.89
CA LEU A 317 12.21 -21.05 14.30
C LEU A 317 11.63 -20.16 15.41
N CYS A 318 10.31 -20.16 15.63
CA CYS A 318 9.62 -19.36 16.65
C CYS A 318 9.70 -19.96 18.08
N GLY A 319 10.60 -20.92 18.32
CA GLY A 319 10.82 -21.54 19.64
C GLY A 319 9.74 -22.57 20.00
N GLU A 320 9.59 -22.85 21.30
CA GLU A 320 8.70 -23.91 21.78
C GLU A 320 7.22 -23.66 21.48
N ASP A 321 6.78 -22.40 21.46
CA ASP A 321 5.41 -22.02 21.13
C ASP A 321 5.08 -22.40 19.67
N GLY A 322 6.01 -22.08 18.76
CA GLY A 322 5.89 -22.42 17.33
C GLY A 322 5.94 -23.92 17.07
N LYS A 323 6.88 -24.65 17.69
CA LYS A 323 6.95 -26.12 17.62
C LYS A 323 5.68 -26.79 18.16
N SER A 324 5.13 -26.26 19.25
CA SER A 324 3.90 -26.79 19.85
C SER A 324 2.66 -26.48 19.01
N ALA A 325 2.63 -25.33 18.32
CA ALA A 325 1.62 -25.04 17.32
C ALA A 325 1.72 -26.00 16.11
N HIS A 326 2.93 -26.26 15.62
CA HIS A 326 3.17 -27.20 14.53
C HIS A 326 2.74 -28.65 14.87
N ARG A 327 3.09 -29.16 16.06
CA ARG A 327 2.64 -30.50 16.50
C ARG A 327 1.12 -30.63 16.57
N ARG A 328 0.43 -29.64 17.16
CA ARG A 328 -1.04 -29.61 17.22
C ARG A 328 -1.68 -29.60 15.83
N LEU A 329 -1.05 -28.91 14.89
CA LEU A 329 -1.47 -28.90 13.50
C LEU A 329 -1.36 -30.30 12.86
N GLU A 330 -0.24 -30.99 13.05
CA GLU A 330 -0.04 -32.36 12.53
C GLU A 330 -1.06 -33.34 13.13
N GLU A 331 -1.28 -33.29 14.45
CA GLU A 331 -2.31 -34.11 15.12
C GLU A 331 -3.72 -33.87 14.57
N THR A 332 -4.05 -32.62 14.22
CA THR A 332 -5.34 -32.26 13.63
C THR A 332 -5.47 -32.78 12.19
N LEU A 333 -4.40 -32.73 11.40
CA LEU A 333 -4.41 -33.23 10.01
C LEU A 333 -4.46 -34.77 9.98
N ASP A 334 -3.80 -35.44 10.91
CA ASP A 334 -3.79 -36.90 11.01
C ASP A 334 -5.11 -37.49 11.54
N SER A 335 -5.84 -36.73 12.35
CA SER A 335 -7.15 -37.12 12.88
C SER A 335 -8.32 -36.85 11.92
N LEU A 336 -8.11 -36.10 10.84
CA LEU A 336 -9.12 -35.94 9.80
C LEU A 336 -9.21 -37.23 8.95
N PRO A 337 -10.40 -37.87 8.85
CA PRO A 337 -10.55 -39.03 7.98
C PRO A 337 -10.24 -38.62 6.54
N ARG A 338 -9.35 -39.39 5.87
CA ARG A 338 -8.89 -39.18 4.47
C ARG A 338 -10.02 -39.38 3.46
N ILE A 339 -11.05 -38.54 3.49
CA ILE A 339 -12.25 -38.68 2.65
C ILE A 339 -12.04 -38.04 1.27
N PHE A 340 -11.00 -37.23 1.07
CA PHE A 340 -10.70 -36.62 -0.23
C PHE A 340 -9.26 -36.91 -0.66
N ALA A 341 -9.05 -38.07 -1.27
CA ALA A 341 -7.89 -38.29 -2.15
C ALA A 341 -8.07 -37.45 -3.45
N PRO A 342 -6.99 -37.07 -4.16
CA PRO A 342 -7.02 -36.02 -5.20
C PRO A 342 -7.71 -36.37 -6.53
N ALA A 343 -8.58 -37.39 -6.58
CA ALA A 343 -9.15 -37.89 -7.83
C ALA A 343 -10.62 -37.50 -8.08
N SER A 344 -11.27 -36.67 -7.24
CA SER A 344 -12.74 -36.49 -7.33
C SER A 344 -13.28 -35.06 -7.23
N MET A 345 -12.48 -34.02 -7.42
CA MET A 345 -13.02 -32.65 -7.51
C MET A 345 -13.12 -32.22 -8.98
N ALA A 346 -14.09 -32.81 -9.68
CA ALA A 346 -14.59 -32.23 -10.92
C ALA A 346 -15.37 -30.96 -10.57
N SER A 347 -14.86 -29.84 -11.09
CA SER A 347 -15.58 -28.64 -11.51
C SER A 347 -17.00 -28.44 -10.96
N THR A 348 -17.14 -27.51 -10.02
CA THR A 348 -18.34 -26.66 -9.96
C THR A 348 -17.90 -25.22 -9.77
N ALA A 349 -17.79 -24.51 -10.89
CA ALA A 349 -17.80 -23.07 -10.94
C ALA A 349 -19.27 -22.60 -10.81
N PHE A 350 -19.48 -21.57 -9.98
CA PHE A 350 -20.56 -20.60 -10.12
C PHE A 350 -20.01 -19.22 -9.75
#